data_AF-A0AAN8B5I9-F1
#
_entry.id   AF-A0AAN8B5I9-F1
#
_cell.length_a   1.000
_cell.length_b   1.000
_cell.length_c   1.000
_cell.angle_alpha   90.00
_cell.angle_beta   90.00
_cell.angle_gamma   90.00
#
_symmetry.space_group_name_H-M   'P 1'
#
loop_
_entity.id
_entity.type
_entity.pdbx_description
1 polymer ?
#
loop_
_entity_poly.entity_id
_entity_poly.type
_entity_poly.pdbx_seq_one_letter_code
_entity_poly.pdbx_strand_id
1 'polypeptide(L)'
;MQSRWWSCGIRLVAWTWVWSLALHGAWCIPANEVNLLDSRSVVGDLGWVAYPNNGWEEIGEVDEDYAPIHTYQVCRVMEQNQNNWLHTNWILTEGAQRVFIELKFTLRDCNSLPGGGRDLQGDV
;
A
#
# COMPACT_ATOMS: atom_id res chain seq x y z
N MET A 1 8.74 1.01 -72.22
CA MET A 1 7.47 0.36 -71.82
C MET A 1 7.77 -0.45 -70.55
N GLN A 2 7.47 0.11 -69.38
CA GLN A 2 6.49 -0.37 -68.37
C GLN A 2 6.91 -1.68 -67.67
N SER A 3 6.88 -1.87 -66.34
CA SER A 3 6.39 -1.05 -65.23
C SER A 3 6.84 -1.63 -63.87
N ARG A 4 7.06 -0.69 -62.94
CA ARG A 4 7.13 -0.75 -61.46
C ARG A 4 6.49 -1.96 -60.75
N TRP A 5 7.21 -2.55 -59.79
CA TRP A 5 6.65 -3.13 -58.55
C TRP A 5 7.58 -2.91 -57.34
N TRP A 6 7.69 -1.66 -56.88
CA TRP A 6 8.23 -1.32 -55.55
C TRP A 6 7.05 -0.93 -54.66
N SER A 7 6.31 -1.88 -54.06
CA SER A 7 5.16 -1.52 -53.19
C SER A 7 4.73 -2.57 -52.15
N CYS A 8 5.50 -3.63 -51.88
CA CYS A 8 5.04 -4.66 -50.92
C CYS A 8 5.66 -4.56 -49.50
N GLY A 9 6.69 -3.73 -49.28
CA GLY A 9 7.38 -3.65 -47.98
C GLY A 9 6.83 -2.64 -46.97
N ILE A 10 5.99 -1.67 -47.39
CA ILE A 10 5.62 -0.52 -46.53
C ILE A 10 4.33 -0.78 -45.73
N ARG A 11 3.45 -1.68 -46.20
CA ARG A 11 2.16 -1.95 -45.54
C ARG A 11 2.25 -2.80 -44.28
N LEU A 12 3.30 -3.60 -44.12
CA LEU A 12 3.49 -4.46 -42.94
C LEU A 12 4.05 -3.70 -41.73
N VAL A 13 4.88 -2.68 -41.96
CA VAL A 13 5.45 -1.86 -40.88
C VAL A 13 4.37 -1.03 -40.20
N ALA A 14 3.43 -0.46 -40.96
CA ALA A 14 2.38 0.40 -40.41
C ALA A 14 1.46 -0.32 -39.40
N TRP A 15 1.28 -1.64 -39.50
CA TRP A 15 0.40 -2.40 -38.62
C TRP A 15 1.05 -2.74 -37.27
N THR A 16 2.38 -2.83 -37.20
CA THR A 16 3.11 -3.10 -35.95
C THR A 16 3.21 -1.85 -35.07
N TRP A 17 3.20 -0.65 -35.65
CA TRP A 17 3.18 0.61 -34.88
C TRP A 17 1.82 0.88 -34.22
N VAL A 18 0.71 0.49 -34.88
CA VAL A 18 -0.65 0.69 -34.34
C VAL A 18 -0.95 -0.29 -33.20
N TRP A 19 -0.43 -1.51 -33.25
CA TRP A 19 -0.57 -2.49 -32.16
C TRP A 19 0.33 -2.21 -30.95
N SER A 20 1.41 -1.45 -31.13
CA SER A 20 2.32 -1.08 -30.03
C SER A 20 1.76 0.03 -29.14
N LEU A 21 0.88 0.90 -29.66
CA LEU A 21 0.21 1.93 -28.86
C LEU A 21 -0.96 1.40 -28.02
N ALA A 22 -1.55 0.26 -28.37
CA ALA A 22 -2.72 -0.29 -27.68
C ALA A 22 -2.38 -1.12 -26.42
N LEU A 23 -1.11 -1.44 -26.22
CA LEU A 23 -0.63 -2.28 -25.10
C LEU A 23 -0.04 -1.48 -23.93
N HIS A 24 -0.01 -0.15 -24.02
CA HIS A 24 0.35 0.71 -22.89
C HIS A 24 -0.92 1.15 -22.16
N GLY A 25 -1.71 0.17 -21.72
CA GLY A 25 -2.69 0.36 -20.67
C GLY A 25 -1.92 0.66 -19.37
N ALA A 26 -1.41 1.88 -19.27
CA ALA A 26 -0.76 2.38 -18.08
C ALA A 26 -1.77 2.27 -16.94
N TRP A 27 -1.38 1.50 -15.92
CA TRP A 27 -2.08 1.42 -14.66
C TRP A 27 -2.51 2.83 -14.22
N CYS A 28 -3.82 2.99 -13.99
CA CYS A 28 -4.38 4.23 -13.48
C CYS A 28 -3.93 4.43 -12.03
N ILE A 29 -2.75 5.02 -11.84
CA ILE A 29 -2.56 5.91 -10.71
C ILE A 29 -3.37 7.17 -11.08
N PRO A 30 -4.29 7.66 -10.22
CA PRO A 30 -4.91 8.95 -10.46
C PRO A 30 -3.78 9.97 -10.68
N ALA A 31 -3.81 10.66 -11.83
CA ALA A 31 -2.68 11.45 -12.34
C ALA A 31 -2.29 12.67 -11.45
N ASN A 32 -2.89 12.80 -10.28
CA ASN A 32 -2.74 13.89 -9.33
C ASN A 32 -2.14 13.45 -7.98
N GLU A 33 -1.73 12.19 -7.82
CA GLU A 33 -1.16 11.68 -6.56
C GLU A 33 0.22 11.04 -6.79
N VAL A 34 1.13 11.28 -5.84
CA VAL A 34 2.46 10.66 -5.78
C VAL A 34 2.53 9.88 -4.47
N ASN A 35 2.82 8.58 -4.57
CA ASN A 35 2.91 7.70 -3.42
C ASN A 35 4.30 7.80 -2.77
N LEU A 36 4.36 8.34 -1.55
CA LEU A 36 5.60 8.50 -0.79
C LEU A 36 5.96 7.25 0.04
N LEU A 37 4.96 6.45 0.44
CA LEU A 37 5.13 5.22 1.20
C LEU A 37 3.88 4.35 1.08
N ASP A 38 4.06 3.10 0.65
CA ASP A 38 3.04 2.06 0.68
C ASP A 38 3.57 0.81 1.40
N SER A 39 3.03 0.55 2.59
CA SER A 39 3.41 -0.61 3.39
C SER A 39 3.05 -1.94 2.73
N ARG A 40 2.01 -1.99 1.88
CA ARG A 40 1.60 -3.23 1.19
C ARG A 40 2.56 -3.63 0.07
N SER A 41 3.35 -2.67 -0.43
CA SER A 41 4.32 -2.90 -1.49
C SER A 41 5.68 -3.41 -0.98
N VAL A 42 5.93 -3.36 0.33
CA VAL A 42 7.19 -3.78 0.94
C VAL A 42 7.27 -5.30 0.96
N VAL A 43 8.35 -5.84 0.40
CA VAL A 43 8.63 -7.28 0.40
C VAL A 43 9.47 -7.62 1.63
N GLY A 44 8.88 -8.34 2.58
CA GLY A 44 9.50 -8.66 3.87
C GLY A 44 9.16 -7.63 4.94
N ASP A 45 9.98 -7.55 5.99
CA ASP A 45 9.66 -6.77 7.18
C ASP A 45 9.58 -5.25 6.91
N LEU A 46 8.58 -4.58 7.48
CA LEU A 46 8.40 -3.12 7.37
C LEU A 46 9.49 -2.34 8.11
N GLY A 47 10.01 -2.93 9.20
CA GLY A 47 11.11 -2.38 9.99
C GLY A 47 10.77 -1.05 10.67
N TRP A 48 9.51 -0.85 11.06
CA TRP A 48 9.11 0.30 11.87
C TRP A 48 9.49 0.07 13.34
N VAL A 49 9.68 1.17 14.07
CA VAL A 49 10.18 1.12 15.45
C VAL A 49 9.00 1.19 16.42
N ALA A 50 8.80 0.13 17.21
CA ALA A 50 7.82 0.08 18.29
C ALA A 50 8.43 0.55 19.62
N TYR A 51 7.69 1.35 20.38
CA TYR A 51 8.06 1.72 21.75
C TYR A 51 6.82 1.73 22.67
N PRO A 52 6.86 1.02 23.82
CA PRO A 52 7.87 0.03 24.20
C PRO A 52 7.87 -1.17 23.24
N ASN A 53 8.96 -1.94 23.19
CA ASN A 53 9.11 -3.07 22.25
C ASN A 53 8.03 -4.14 22.38
N ASN A 54 7.33 -4.20 23.51
CA ASN A 54 6.26 -5.14 23.76
C ASN A 54 4.89 -4.60 23.30
N GLY A 55 4.77 -3.34 22.89
CA GLY A 55 3.53 -2.70 22.46
C GLY A 55 3.00 -3.23 21.12
N TRP A 56 3.48 -2.62 20.03
CA TRP A 56 3.12 -3.01 18.66
C TRP A 56 3.94 -4.20 18.19
N GLU A 57 3.28 -5.17 17.56
CA GLU A 57 3.88 -6.37 16.98
C GLU A 57 3.66 -6.40 15.47
N GLU A 58 4.70 -6.72 14.70
CA GLU A 58 4.59 -6.95 13.27
C GLU A 58 4.09 -8.37 12.98
N ILE A 59 3.08 -8.48 12.14
CA ILE A 59 2.46 -9.75 11.74
C ILE A 59 2.38 -9.85 10.21
N GLY A 60 2.48 -11.07 9.70
CA GLY A 60 2.22 -11.37 8.29
C GLY A 60 0.77 -11.74 8.08
N GLU A 61 0.10 -11.08 7.13
CA GLU A 61 -1.29 -11.32 6.75
C GLU A 61 -1.41 -11.45 5.22
N VAL A 62 -2.62 -11.66 4.73
CA VAL A 62 -2.94 -11.61 3.30
C VAL A 62 -4.00 -10.54 3.07
N ASP A 63 -3.88 -9.83 1.96
CA ASP A 63 -4.89 -8.85 1.57
C ASP A 63 -6.08 -9.49 0.80
N GLU A 64 -6.97 -8.63 0.29
CA GLU A 64 -8.15 -9.01 -0.49
C GLU A 64 -7.81 -9.76 -1.79
N ASP A 65 -6.62 -9.52 -2.35
CA ASP A 65 -6.11 -10.13 -3.58
C ASP A 65 -5.22 -11.35 -3.28
N TYR A 66 -5.17 -11.81 -2.01
CA TYR A 66 -4.30 -12.87 -1.51
C TYR A 66 -2.80 -12.58 -1.65
N ALA A 67 -2.41 -11.31 -1.77
CA ALA A 67 -1.01 -10.92 -1.71
C ALA A 67 -0.54 -10.93 -0.24
N PRO A 68 0.65 -11.47 0.04
CA PRO A 68 1.23 -11.40 1.38
C PRO A 68 1.55 -9.95 1.73
N ILE A 69 1.11 -9.51 2.90
CA ILE A 69 1.34 -8.17 3.43
C ILE A 69 1.86 -8.25 4.86
N HIS A 70 2.54 -7.21 5.29
CA HIS A 70 2.97 -7.03 6.68
C HIS A 70 2.09 -5.94 7.32
N THR A 71 1.57 -6.21 8.53
CA THR A 71 0.75 -5.28 9.30
C THR A 71 1.24 -5.18 10.74
N TYR A 72 0.84 -4.13 11.46
CA TYR A 72 1.16 -3.96 12.88
C TYR A 72 -0.12 -4.09 13.70
N GLN A 73 -0.07 -4.86 14.79
CA GLN A 73 -1.18 -5.03 15.72
C GLN A 73 -0.78 -4.71 17.16
N VAL A 74 -1.76 -4.31 17.97
CA VAL A 74 -1.64 -4.18 19.42
C VAL A 74 -2.95 -4.59 20.09
N CYS A 75 -2.88 -5.52 21.04
CA CYS A 75 -4.07 -6.06 21.74
C CYS A 75 -3.84 -6.23 23.25
N ARG A 76 -3.35 -5.18 23.91
CA ARG A 76 -3.07 -5.15 25.36
C ARG A 76 -4.26 -4.68 26.20
N VAL A 77 -5.43 -5.24 25.91
CA VAL A 77 -6.73 -4.82 26.45
C VAL A 77 -6.94 -5.14 27.93
N MET A 78 -6.13 -6.04 28.49
CA MET A 78 -6.18 -6.42 29.91
C MET A 78 -5.22 -5.60 30.79
N GLU A 79 -4.37 -4.77 30.18
CA GLU A 79 -3.38 -3.95 30.89
C GLU A 79 -3.86 -2.50 30.97
N GLN A 80 -3.71 -1.86 32.13
CA GLN A 80 -4.06 -0.44 32.31
C GLN A 80 -2.93 0.49 31.84
N ASN A 81 -3.26 1.77 31.62
CA ASN A 81 -2.31 2.85 31.32
C ASN A 81 -1.39 2.55 30.11
N GLN A 82 -2.00 2.08 29.03
CA GLN A 82 -1.29 1.75 27.79
C GLN A 82 -0.81 3.00 27.06
N ASN A 83 0.41 2.96 26.55
CA ASN A 83 1.04 4.04 25.79
C ASN A 83 2.00 3.44 24.75
N ASN A 84 1.43 2.93 23.66
CA ASN A 84 2.14 2.17 22.64
C ASN A 84 2.35 3.02 21.38
N TRP A 85 3.60 3.37 21.09
CA TRP A 85 4.03 4.14 19.93
C TRP A 85 4.57 3.23 18.83
N LEU A 86 4.26 3.60 17.59
CA LEU A 86 4.82 2.99 16.39
C LEU A 86 5.29 4.11 15.47
N HIS A 87 6.55 4.04 15.05
CA HIS A 87 7.20 5.08 14.26
C HIS A 87 7.73 4.49 12.96
N THR A 88 7.33 5.07 11.83
CA THR A 88 7.76 4.62 10.50
C THR A 88 9.23 4.91 10.26
N ASN A 89 9.78 4.34 9.19
CA ASN A 89 11.05 4.81 8.67
C ASN A 89 10.94 6.24 8.12
N TRP A 90 12.10 6.87 7.87
CA TRP A 90 12.15 8.20 7.29
C TRP A 90 11.53 8.22 5.89
N ILE A 91 10.58 9.13 5.66
CA ILE A 91 9.89 9.30 4.37
C ILE A 91 10.34 10.61 3.74
N LEU A 92 10.85 10.55 2.51
CA LEU A 92 11.20 11.74 1.75
C LEU A 92 9.94 12.36 1.15
N THR A 93 9.73 13.67 1.36
CA THR A 93 8.52 14.36 0.90
C THR A 93 8.54 14.73 -0.58
N GLU A 94 9.65 14.50 -1.28
CA GLU A 94 9.84 14.78 -2.71
C GLU A 94 9.42 16.21 -3.14
N GLY A 95 9.55 17.19 -2.24
CA GLY A 95 9.16 18.58 -2.50
C GLY A 95 7.68 18.90 -2.31
N ALA A 96 6.89 17.95 -1.80
CA ALA A 96 5.50 18.18 -1.43
C ALA A 96 5.39 19.16 -0.24
N GLN A 97 4.50 20.16 -0.37
CA GLN A 97 4.15 21.08 0.71
C GLN A 97 3.02 20.56 1.61
N ARG A 98 2.28 19.57 1.11
CA ARG A 98 1.20 18.90 1.83
C ARG A 98 1.30 17.40 1.56
N VAL A 99 1.28 16.62 2.64
CA VAL A 99 1.29 15.16 2.60
C VAL A 99 -0.05 14.67 3.13
N PHE A 100 -0.63 13.68 2.45
CA PHE A 100 -1.83 12.98 2.89
C PHE A 100 -1.43 11.58 3.38
N ILE A 101 -2.13 11.08 4.39
CA ILE A 101 -1.89 9.76 4.97
C ILE A 101 -3.21 9.01 4.90
N GLU A 102 -3.20 7.87 4.22
CA GLU A 102 -4.29 6.90 4.24
C GLU A 102 -3.94 5.77 5.20
N LEU A 103 -4.84 5.46 6.14
CA LEU A 103 -4.68 4.36 7.08
C LEU A 103 -5.82 3.36 6.88
N LYS A 104 -5.46 2.09 6.68
CA LYS A 104 -6.40 0.97 6.68
C LYS A 104 -6.14 0.15 7.93
N PHE A 105 -7.14 0.04 8.81
CA PHE A 105 -7.03 -0.65 10.08
C PHE A 105 -8.34 -1.35 10.44
N THR A 106 -8.25 -2.36 11.29
CA THR A 106 -9.40 -3.02 11.89
C THR A 106 -9.42 -2.75 13.39
N LEU A 107 -10.60 -2.45 13.93
CA LEU A 107 -10.80 -2.35 15.38
C LEU A 107 -11.64 -3.54 15.85
N ARG A 108 -11.26 -4.09 17.01
CA ARG A 108 -12.05 -5.12 17.67
C ARG A 108 -12.97 -4.48 18.70
N ASP A 109 -14.26 -4.86 18.67
CA ASP A 109 -15.22 -4.42 19.67
C ASP A 109 -14.82 -4.91 21.06
N CYS A 110 -14.76 -3.98 22.01
CA CYS A 110 -14.45 -4.20 23.41
C CYS A 110 -15.41 -5.18 24.09
N ASN A 111 -16.68 -5.17 23.67
CA ASN A 111 -17.69 -6.08 24.22
C ASN A 111 -17.48 -7.54 23.79
N SER A 112 -16.71 -7.76 22.71
CA SER A 112 -16.36 -9.10 22.24
C SER A 112 -15.21 -9.74 23.04
N LEU A 113 -14.64 -9.02 24.01
CA LEU A 113 -13.52 -9.47 24.82
C LEU A 113 -14.00 -10.06 26.15
N PRO A 114 -13.40 -11.19 26.60
CA PRO A 114 -13.73 -11.76 27.89
C PRO A 114 -13.30 -10.80 29.01
N GLY A 115 -14.26 -10.36 29.84
CA GLY A 115 -13.99 -9.51 31.02
C GLY A 115 -14.64 -8.14 31.02
N GLY A 116 -15.33 -7.73 29.95
CA GLY A 116 -16.16 -6.51 29.91
C GLY A 116 -15.37 -5.24 30.17
N GLY A 117 -14.75 -4.70 29.12
CA GLY A 117 -13.82 -3.57 29.14
C GLY A 117 -14.25 -2.43 30.04
N ARG A 118 -13.55 -2.26 31.16
CA ARG A 118 -13.71 -1.12 32.06
C ARG A 118 -12.71 0.02 31.81
N ASP A 119 -11.73 -0.17 30.93
CA ASP A 119 -10.70 0.82 30.62
C ASP A 119 -10.31 0.86 29.12
N LEU A 120 -11.19 0.41 28.22
CA LEU A 120 -10.88 0.42 26.79
C LEU A 120 -11.28 1.77 26.21
N GLN A 121 -10.29 2.67 26.15
CA GLN A 121 -10.40 4.01 25.56
C GLN A 121 -11.00 3.92 24.16
N GLY A 122 -12.30 4.17 24.07
CA GLY A 122 -13.00 4.50 22.85
C GLY A 122 -13.38 5.96 22.92
N ASP A 123 -12.39 6.84 22.82
CA ASP A 123 -12.63 8.26 22.54
C ASP A 123 -11.94 8.58 21.21
N VAL A 124 -12.76 8.71 20.16
CA VAL A 124 -12.41 9.38 18.90
C VAL A 124 -12.47 10.88 19.12
#